data_AF-A0A0A2WI84-F1
#
_entry.id   AF-A0A0A2WI84-F1
#
_cell.length_a   1.000
_cell.length_b   1.000
_cell.length_c   1.000
_cell.angle_alpha   90.00
_cell.angle_beta   90.00
_cell.angle_gamma   90.00
#
_symmetry.space_group_name_H-M   'P 1'
#
loop_
_entity.id
_entity.type
_entity.pdbx_description
1 polymer ?
#
loop_
_entity_poly.entity_id
_entity_poly.type
_entity_poly.pdbx_seq_one_letter_code
_entity_poly.pdbx_strand_id
1 'polypeptide(L)'
;MSPSTRLLLLSNVATLAAALVFHWPAGWLLWPYWIQSVVIGWYARKRMLALYRFSTEGFTSNDQPVPENAQGKRSTANFFTLHYGFFHLAYLGFLCAEHPLEAGWDLIVLAACAASFVLSQRQTYAVQHDADLRGRPNLGTLMFVPYLRVLPMHLSIIIGTALGGGTGLMLLFTALKTASDVGMDAVDRRLAERQSPPLLPGEGRVE
;
A
#
# COMPACT_ATOMS: atom_id res chain seq x y z
N MET A 1 -9.88 -3.85 18.79
CA MET A 1 -9.50 -4.17 17.40
C MET A 1 -10.71 -3.99 16.51
N SER A 2 -10.59 -3.27 15.39
CA SER A 2 -11.73 -3.08 14.49
C SER A 2 -12.11 -4.42 13.81
N PRO A 3 -13.37 -4.62 13.39
CA PRO A 3 -13.79 -5.80 12.62
C PRO A 3 -12.94 -6.02 11.36
N SER A 4 -12.58 -4.92 10.68
CA SER A 4 -11.73 -4.93 9.47
C SER A 4 -10.32 -5.45 9.74
N THR A 5 -9.69 -4.99 10.83
CA THR A 5 -8.35 -5.45 11.25
C THR A 5 -8.34 -6.95 11.55
N ARG A 6 -9.41 -7.47 12.15
CA ARG A 6 -9.53 -8.92 12.46
C ARG A 6 -9.67 -9.76 11.19
N LEU A 7 -10.46 -9.31 10.22
CA LEU A 7 -10.62 -10.00 8.94
C LEU A 7 -9.30 -10.02 8.14
N LEU A 8 -8.57 -8.90 8.13
CA LEU A 8 -7.24 -8.79 7.52
C LEU A 8 -6.23 -9.75 8.16
N LEU A 9 -6.17 -9.79 9.48
CA LEU A 9 -5.31 -10.71 10.21
C LEU A 9 -5.65 -12.17 9.91
N LEU A 10 -6.94 -12.50 9.88
CA LEU A 10 -7.40 -13.85 9.59
C LEU A 10 -7.06 -14.27 8.15
N SER A 11 -7.24 -13.36 7.19
CA SER A 11 -6.89 -13.59 5.78
C SER A 11 -5.39 -13.80 5.58
N ASN A 12 -4.55 -13.01 6.24
CA ASN A 12 -3.10 -13.15 6.16
C ASN A 12 -2.62 -14.46 6.81
N VAL A 13 -3.19 -14.82 7.96
CA VAL A 13 -2.89 -16.09 8.65
C VAL A 13 -3.36 -17.30 7.82
N ALA A 14 -4.54 -17.24 7.22
CA ALA A 14 -5.04 -18.31 6.36
C ALA A 14 -4.18 -18.48 5.11
N THR A 15 -3.73 -17.38 4.50
CA THR A 15 -2.84 -17.39 3.33
C THR A 15 -1.48 -17.99 3.68
N LEU A 16 -0.92 -17.63 4.84
CA LEU A 16 0.31 -18.23 5.34
C LEU A 16 0.16 -19.72 5.61
N ALA A 17 -0.92 -20.12 6.30
CA ALA A 17 -1.19 -21.52 6.59
C ALA A 17 -1.32 -22.35 5.31
N ALA A 18 -2.04 -21.85 4.30
CA ALA A 18 -2.12 -22.48 3.00
C ALA A 18 -0.75 -22.59 2.33
N ALA A 19 0.03 -21.50 2.29
CA ALA A 19 1.35 -21.52 1.68
C ALA A 19 2.32 -22.51 2.35
N LEU A 20 2.24 -22.67 3.68
CA LEU A 20 3.02 -23.65 4.43
C LEU A 20 2.57 -25.09 4.18
N VAL A 21 1.26 -25.35 4.14
CA VAL A 21 0.68 -26.69 3.93
C VAL A 21 0.90 -27.18 2.50
N PHE A 22 0.80 -26.27 1.52
CA PHE A 22 0.95 -26.60 0.10
C PHE A 22 2.38 -26.39 -0.43
N HIS A 23 3.35 -26.09 0.45
CA HIS A 23 4.75 -25.85 0.11
C HIS A 23 4.94 -24.86 -1.06
N TRP A 24 4.19 -23.76 -1.04
CA TRP A 24 4.26 -22.78 -2.13
C TRP A 24 5.64 -22.14 -2.19
N PRO A 25 6.27 -22.04 -3.37
CA PRO A 25 7.52 -21.31 -3.53
C PRO A 25 7.31 -19.85 -3.12
N ALA A 26 8.24 -19.26 -2.36
CA ALA A 26 8.12 -17.88 -1.88
C ALA A 26 7.86 -16.87 -3.02
N GLY A 27 8.42 -17.13 -4.21
CA GLY A 27 8.19 -16.33 -5.42
C GLY A 27 6.71 -16.18 -5.82
N TRP A 28 5.89 -17.21 -5.58
CA TRP A 28 4.46 -17.17 -5.88
C TRP A 28 3.67 -16.17 -5.03
N LEU A 29 4.15 -15.89 -3.81
CA LEU A 29 3.56 -14.85 -2.97
C LEU A 29 4.05 -13.45 -3.38
N LEU A 30 5.28 -13.33 -3.86
CA LEU A 30 5.86 -12.05 -4.22
C LEU A 30 5.24 -11.45 -5.49
N TRP A 31 4.90 -12.26 -6.49
CA TRP A 31 4.30 -11.78 -7.74
C TRP A 31 2.95 -11.05 -7.54
N PRO A 32 1.91 -11.64 -6.92
CA PRO A 32 0.65 -10.94 -6.65
C PRO A 32 0.83 -9.68 -5.78
N TYR A 33 1.75 -9.72 -4.82
CA TYR A 33 2.06 -8.59 -3.95
C TYR A 33 2.73 -7.44 -4.71
N TRP A 34 3.67 -7.76 -5.61
CA TRP A 34 4.28 -6.78 -6.48
C TRP A 34 3.21 -6.11 -7.37
N ILE A 35 2.32 -6.89 -7.99
CA ILE A 35 1.20 -6.37 -8.79
C ILE A 35 0.32 -5.46 -7.95
N GLN A 36 -0.09 -5.92 -6.76
CA GLN A 36 -0.92 -5.14 -5.84
C GLN A 36 -0.26 -3.79 -5.50
N SER A 37 1.04 -3.81 -5.22
CA SER A 37 1.83 -2.61 -4.92
C SER A 37 1.88 -1.64 -6.09
N VAL A 38 2.11 -2.12 -7.32
CA VAL A 38 2.07 -1.28 -8.53
C VAL A 38 0.70 -0.62 -8.73
N VAL A 39 -0.39 -1.39 -8.59
CA VAL A 39 -1.77 -0.89 -8.71
C VAL A 39 -2.03 0.21 -7.68
N ILE A 40 -1.59 0.00 -6.44
CA ILE A 40 -1.72 1.00 -5.36
C ILE A 40 -0.94 2.26 -5.67
N GLY A 41 0.32 2.14 -6.13
CA GLY A 41 1.14 3.28 -6.53
C GLY A 41 0.47 4.11 -7.63
N TRP A 42 -0.14 3.46 -8.61
CA TRP A 42 -0.91 4.12 -9.66
C TRP A 42 -2.07 4.95 -9.10
N TYR A 43 -2.89 4.34 -8.23
CA TYR A 43 -4.00 5.06 -7.59
C TYR A 43 -3.54 6.15 -6.63
N ALA A 44 -2.44 5.96 -5.90
CA ALA A 44 -1.86 6.98 -5.04
C ALA A 44 -1.43 8.21 -5.83
N ARG A 45 -0.77 8.02 -6.98
CA ARG A 45 -0.44 9.10 -7.92
C ARG A 45 -1.69 9.84 -8.37
N LYS A 46 -2.74 9.11 -8.76
CA LYS A 46 -4.02 9.69 -9.17
C LYS A 46 -4.65 10.52 -8.04
N ARG A 47 -4.67 10.00 -6.80
CA ARG A 47 -5.16 10.70 -5.60
C ARG A 47 -4.41 12.02 -5.40
N MET A 48 -3.07 11.98 -5.40
CA MET A 48 -2.24 13.17 -5.22
C MET A 48 -2.54 14.25 -6.26
N LEU A 49 -2.66 13.89 -7.55
CA LEU A 49 -2.92 14.85 -8.61
C LEU A 49 -4.35 15.42 -8.57
N ALA A 50 -5.30 14.67 -8.03
CA ALA A 50 -6.70 15.07 -7.95
C ALA A 50 -7.02 16.03 -6.78
N LEU A 51 -6.06 16.31 -5.88
CA LEU A 51 -6.26 17.23 -4.76
C LEU A 51 -6.41 18.68 -5.21
N TYR A 52 -7.41 19.38 -4.68
CA TYR A 52 -7.62 20.83 -4.84
C TYR A 52 -7.22 21.61 -3.59
N ARG A 53 -7.55 21.08 -2.40
CA ARG A 53 -7.19 21.64 -1.09
C ARG A 53 -6.34 20.60 -0.36
N PHE A 54 -5.12 20.96 0.04
CA PHE A 54 -4.21 20.05 0.73
C PHE A 54 -3.25 20.84 1.62
N SER A 55 -2.62 20.14 2.56
CA SER A 55 -1.58 20.68 3.44
C SER A 55 -0.21 20.10 3.07
N THR A 56 0.85 20.88 3.19
CA THR A 56 2.26 20.39 3.15
C THR A 56 2.97 20.57 4.48
N GLU A 57 2.22 20.75 5.56
CA GLU A 57 2.75 20.89 6.92
C GLU A 57 3.72 19.75 7.25
N GLY A 58 4.93 20.11 7.71
CA GLY A 58 6.00 19.16 8.05
C GLY A 58 6.63 18.44 6.84
N PHE A 59 6.26 18.80 5.60
CA PHE A 59 6.81 18.18 4.39
C PHE A 59 7.78 19.12 3.68
N THR A 60 9.08 18.80 3.78
CA THR A 60 10.17 19.59 3.21
C THR A 60 10.85 18.86 2.05
N SER A 61 11.40 19.63 1.12
CA SER A 61 12.26 19.19 0.03
C SER A 61 13.46 20.14 -0.03
N ASN A 62 14.67 19.62 0.12
CA ASN A 62 15.91 20.43 0.25
C ASN A 62 15.81 21.48 1.37
N ASP A 63 15.34 21.07 2.56
CA ASP A 63 15.11 21.94 3.73
C ASP A 63 14.10 23.07 3.54
N GLN A 64 13.43 23.12 2.39
CA GLN A 64 12.37 24.10 2.09
C GLN A 64 10.99 23.43 2.13
N PRO A 65 9.96 24.08 2.72
CA PRO A 65 8.60 23.56 2.68
C PRO A 65 8.11 23.40 1.24
N VAL A 66 7.50 22.25 0.92
CA VAL A 66 6.90 22.06 -0.39
C VAL A 66 5.70 23.00 -0.53
N PRO A 67 5.58 23.78 -1.62
CA PRO A 67 4.50 24.75 -1.74
C PRO A 67 3.14 24.06 -1.93
N GLU A 68 2.10 24.59 -1.29
CA GLU A 68 0.71 24.12 -1.38
C GLU A 68 0.00 24.57 -2.67
N ASN A 69 0.70 24.45 -3.81
CA ASN A 69 0.20 24.86 -5.10
C ASN A 69 0.29 23.74 -6.14
N ALA A 70 -0.20 23.99 -7.36
CA ALA A 70 -0.17 22.99 -8.42
C ALA A 70 1.25 22.51 -8.77
N GLN A 71 2.27 23.36 -8.61
CA GLN A 71 3.66 23.01 -8.84
C GLN A 71 4.17 22.02 -7.79
N GLY A 72 3.97 22.30 -6.49
CA GLY A 72 4.36 21.41 -5.40
C GLY A 72 3.67 20.04 -5.53
N LYS A 73 2.36 20.03 -5.80
CA LYS A 73 1.59 18.81 -6.07
C LYS A 73 2.17 17.97 -7.21
N ARG A 74 2.45 18.59 -8.36
CA ARG A 74 3.00 17.90 -9.55
C ARG A 74 4.43 17.41 -9.30
N SER A 75 5.26 18.22 -8.65
CA SER A 75 6.62 17.85 -8.28
C SER A 75 6.63 16.60 -7.39
N THR A 76 5.84 16.59 -6.32
CA THR A 76 5.71 15.46 -5.40
C THR A 76 5.18 14.20 -6.10
N ALA A 77 4.15 14.34 -6.95
CA ALA A 77 3.60 13.20 -7.68
C ALA A 77 4.62 12.61 -8.69
N ASN A 78 5.41 13.46 -9.35
CA ASN A 78 6.47 13.02 -10.26
C ASN A 78 7.62 12.36 -9.50
N PHE A 79 8.08 12.97 -8.41
CA PHE A 79 9.09 12.37 -7.53
C PHE A 79 8.64 11.00 -7.03
N PHE A 80 7.41 10.88 -6.54
CA PHE A 80 6.82 9.61 -6.14
C PHE A 80 6.84 8.60 -7.28
N THR A 81 6.39 8.98 -8.47
CA THR A 81 6.33 8.07 -9.63
C THR A 81 7.72 7.56 -10.02
N LEU A 82 8.72 8.45 -10.04
CA LEU A 82 10.09 8.10 -10.38
C LEU A 82 10.71 7.21 -9.31
N HIS A 83 10.66 7.61 -8.05
CA HIS A 83 11.28 6.87 -6.94
C HIS A 83 10.57 5.54 -6.71
N TYR A 84 9.25 5.57 -6.47
CA TYR A 84 8.45 4.37 -6.26
C TYR A 84 8.50 3.44 -7.47
N GLY A 85 8.34 3.98 -8.69
CA GLY A 85 8.38 3.21 -9.93
C GLY A 85 9.74 2.55 -10.17
N PHE A 86 10.84 3.25 -9.93
CA PHE A 86 12.20 2.71 -10.06
C PHE A 86 12.42 1.49 -9.17
N PHE A 87 12.01 1.54 -7.90
CA PHE A 87 12.09 0.37 -7.02
C PHE A 87 11.26 -0.81 -7.54
N HIS A 88 10.07 -0.55 -8.08
CA HIS A 88 9.24 -1.63 -8.63
C HIS A 88 9.83 -2.23 -9.90
N LEU A 89 10.53 -1.45 -10.72
CA LEU A 89 11.27 -1.97 -11.87
C LEU A 89 12.45 -2.83 -11.43
N ALA A 90 13.21 -2.40 -10.42
CA ALA A 90 14.25 -3.23 -9.83
C ALA A 90 13.69 -4.55 -9.28
N TYR A 91 12.53 -4.51 -8.61
CA TYR A 91 11.84 -5.70 -8.14
C TYR A 91 11.33 -6.61 -9.24
N LEU A 92 10.86 -6.06 -10.34
CA LEU A 92 10.49 -6.86 -11.50
C LEU A 92 11.71 -7.63 -12.03
N GLY A 93 12.87 -6.97 -12.14
CA GLY A 93 14.13 -7.62 -12.54
C GLY A 93 14.50 -8.77 -11.61
N PHE A 94 14.43 -8.55 -10.30
CA PHE A 94 14.67 -9.60 -9.30
C PHE A 94 13.69 -10.77 -9.43
N LEU A 95 12.39 -10.50 -9.56
CA LEU A 95 11.36 -11.53 -9.71
C LEU A 95 11.57 -12.35 -10.97
N CYS A 96 11.89 -11.72 -12.10
CA CYS A 96 12.17 -12.43 -13.35
C CYS A 96 13.44 -13.30 -13.26
N ALA A 97 14.44 -12.89 -12.49
CA ALA A 97 15.70 -13.62 -12.36
C ALA A 97 15.61 -14.80 -11.38
N GLU A 98 15.04 -14.58 -10.20
CA GLU A 98 15.02 -15.58 -9.11
C GLU A 98 13.73 -16.43 -9.08
N HIS A 99 12.65 -15.91 -9.68
CA HIS A 99 11.32 -16.53 -9.66
C HIS A 99 10.64 -16.47 -11.03
N PRO A 100 11.27 -17.05 -12.08
CA PRO A 100 10.72 -17.03 -13.43
C PRO A 100 9.36 -17.73 -13.48
N LEU A 101 8.47 -17.20 -14.32
CA LEU A 101 7.17 -17.82 -14.61
C LEU A 101 7.39 -18.88 -15.69
N GLU A 102 7.29 -20.15 -15.31
CA GLU A 102 7.60 -21.28 -16.19
C GLU A 102 6.36 -21.80 -16.93
N ALA A 103 5.17 -21.69 -16.34
CA ALA A 103 3.94 -22.18 -16.95
C ALA A 103 3.03 -21.05 -17.44
N GLY A 104 2.41 -21.25 -18.61
CA GLY A 104 1.43 -20.29 -19.15
C GLY A 104 0.19 -20.11 -18.27
N TRP A 105 -0.12 -21.10 -17.42
CA TRP A 105 -1.18 -20.98 -16.41
C TRP A 105 -0.85 -19.92 -15.34
N ASP A 106 0.43 -19.72 -15.03
CA ASP A 106 0.88 -18.76 -14.03
C ASP A 106 0.53 -17.33 -14.46
N LEU A 107 0.67 -17.05 -15.76
CA LEU A 107 0.27 -15.77 -16.36
C LEU A 107 -1.24 -15.53 -16.24
N ILE A 108 -2.05 -16.58 -16.42
CA ILE A 108 -3.51 -16.49 -16.29
C ILE A 108 -3.90 -16.21 -14.83
N VAL A 109 -3.29 -16.92 -13.88
CA VAL A 109 -3.52 -16.70 -12.45
C VAL A 109 -3.09 -15.29 -12.04
N LEU A 110 -1.92 -14.83 -12.49
CA LEU A 110 -1.45 -13.47 -12.20
C LEU A 110 -2.33 -12.40 -12.84
N ALA A 111 -2.82 -12.62 -14.07
CA ALA A 111 -3.78 -11.72 -14.70
C ALA A 111 -5.10 -11.65 -13.92
N ALA A 112 -5.60 -12.79 -13.41
CA ALA A 112 -6.79 -12.84 -12.57
C ALA A 112 -6.56 -12.11 -11.23
N CYS A 113 -5.42 -12.32 -10.58
CA CYS A 113 -5.03 -11.58 -9.39
C CYS A 113 -4.94 -10.08 -9.66
N ALA A 114 -4.30 -9.67 -10.76
CA ALA A 114 -4.18 -8.28 -11.17
C ALA A 114 -5.56 -7.64 -11.37
N ALA A 115 -6.46 -8.30 -12.10
CA ALA A 115 -7.82 -7.84 -12.32
C ALA A 115 -8.57 -7.67 -10.99
N SER A 116 -8.49 -8.67 -10.10
CA SER A 116 -9.11 -8.62 -8.77
C SER A 116 -8.59 -7.43 -7.95
N PHE A 117 -7.27 -7.22 -7.91
CA PHE A 117 -6.67 -6.09 -7.20
C PHE A 117 -7.05 -4.75 -7.82
N VAL A 118 -7.09 -4.61 -9.14
CA VAL A 118 -7.53 -3.38 -9.80
C VAL A 118 -8.98 -3.06 -9.45
N LEU A 119 -9.88 -4.04 -9.47
CA LEU A 119 -11.29 -3.85 -9.12
C LEU A 119 -11.47 -3.47 -7.65
N SER A 120 -10.82 -4.20 -6.75
CA SER A 120 -10.84 -3.91 -5.30
C SER A 120 -10.25 -2.53 -5.00
N GLN A 121 -9.14 -2.18 -5.64
CA GLN A 121 -8.48 -0.91 -5.41
C GLN A 121 -9.24 0.26 -6.03
N ARG A 122 -10.00 0.05 -7.11
CA ARG A 122 -10.91 1.06 -7.67
C ARG A 122 -12.01 1.44 -6.68
N GLN A 123 -12.61 0.47 -6.00
CA GLN A 123 -13.62 0.73 -4.96
C GLN A 123 -13.02 1.49 -3.79
N THR A 124 -11.86 1.05 -3.31
CA THR A 124 -11.12 1.72 -2.24
C THR A 124 -10.74 3.15 -2.63
N TYR A 125 -10.25 3.34 -3.85
CA TYR A 125 -9.91 4.65 -4.40
C TYR A 125 -11.12 5.58 -4.42
N ALA A 126 -12.31 5.12 -4.81
CA ALA A 126 -13.50 5.98 -4.88
C ALA A 126 -13.84 6.56 -3.50
N VAL A 127 -13.86 5.71 -2.47
CA VAL A 127 -14.15 6.13 -1.08
C VAL A 127 -13.07 7.07 -0.55
N GLN A 128 -11.80 6.73 -0.76
CA GLN A 128 -10.67 7.55 -0.31
C GLN A 128 -10.61 8.88 -1.05
N HIS A 129 -10.87 8.88 -2.36
CA HIS A 129 -10.92 10.08 -3.18
C HIS A 129 -12.00 11.02 -2.66
N ASP A 130 -13.23 10.55 -2.49
CA ASP A 130 -14.32 11.38 -1.98
C ASP A 130 -14.02 11.97 -0.59
N ALA A 131 -13.35 11.21 0.28
CA ALA A 131 -12.89 11.71 1.58
C ALA A 131 -11.79 12.79 1.45
N ASP A 132 -10.80 12.56 0.58
CA ASP A 132 -9.72 13.51 0.30
C ASP A 132 -10.27 14.84 -0.25
N LEU A 133 -11.32 14.79 -1.08
CA LEU A 133 -11.95 15.97 -1.66
C LEU A 133 -12.77 16.78 -0.65
N ARG A 134 -13.36 16.12 0.35
CA ARG A 134 -14.09 16.78 1.45
C ARG A 134 -13.16 17.40 2.49
N GLY A 135 -11.98 16.83 2.67
CA GLY A 135 -11.00 17.26 3.65
C GLY A 135 -9.90 18.18 3.12
N ARG A 136 -8.85 18.33 3.92
CA ARG A 136 -7.57 18.98 3.55
C ARG A 136 -6.42 18.02 3.87
N PRO A 137 -6.25 16.93 3.10
CA PRO A 137 -5.25 15.91 3.41
C PRO A 137 -3.82 16.45 3.30
N ASN A 138 -2.90 15.86 4.08
CA ASN A 138 -1.48 16.20 3.99
C ASN A 138 -0.83 15.47 2.80
N LEU A 139 -0.22 16.24 1.89
CA LEU A 139 0.40 15.72 0.66
C LEU A 139 1.60 14.81 0.97
N GLY A 140 2.40 15.14 1.98
CA GLY A 140 3.52 14.32 2.43
C GLY A 140 3.03 12.94 2.92
N THR A 141 2.00 12.92 3.77
CA THR A 141 1.40 11.66 4.24
C THR A 141 0.90 10.81 3.07
N LEU A 142 0.19 11.40 2.10
CA LEU A 142 -0.30 10.68 0.91
C LEU A 142 0.84 10.12 0.05
N MET A 143 1.97 10.82 -0.01
CA MET A 143 3.17 10.34 -0.70
C MET A 143 3.82 9.16 0.03
N PHE A 144 3.89 9.18 1.37
CA PHE A 144 4.60 8.17 2.15
C PHE A 144 3.79 6.91 2.47
N VAL A 145 2.45 7.01 2.60
CA VAL A 145 1.59 5.86 2.94
C VAL A 145 1.81 4.63 2.03
N PRO A 146 1.96 4.75 0.70
CA PRO A 146 2.23 3.60 -0.17
C PRO A 146 3.54 2.87 0.14
N TYR A 147 4.55 3.52 0.74
CA TYR A 147 5.83 2.88 1.06
C TYR A 147 5.73 1.86 2.19
N LEU A 148 4.75 2.01 3.09
CA LEU A 148 4.49 1.00 4.12
C LEU A 148 4.16 -0.38 3.51
N ARG A 149 3.60 -0.42 2.30
CA ARG A 149 3.28 -1.66 1.58
C ARG A 149 4.48 -2.27 0.85
N VAL A 150 5.49 -1.46 0.58
CA VAL A 150 6.71 -1.86 -0.13
C VAL A 150 7.78 -2.36 0.85
N LEU A 151 7.69 -1.95 2.12
CA LEU A 151 8.57 -2.38 3.20
C LEU A 151 8.63 -3.92 3.38
N PRO A 152 7.51 -4.68 3.37
CA PRO A 152 7.54 -6.13 3.48
C PRO A 152 8.32 -6.78 2.33
N MET A 153 8.16 -6.27 1.10
CA MET A 153 8.89 -6.78 -0.05
C MET A 153 10.40 -6.44 0.04
N HIS A 154 10.76 -5.20 0.37
CA HIS A 154 12.17 -4.81 0.56
C HIS A 154 12.86 -5.74 1.57
N LEU A 155 12.24 -5.91 2.73
CA LEU A 155 12.85 -6.64 3.82
C LEU A 155 12.93 -8.13 3.51
N SER A 156 11.99 -8.66 2.74
CA SER A 156 12.00 -10.07 2.32
C SER A 156 12.96 -10.35 1.18
N ILE A 157 13.22 -9.38 0.30
CA ILE A 157 14.25 -9.56 -0.72
C ILE A 157 15.63 -9.49 -0.07
N ILE A 158 15.89 -8.48 0.77
CA ILE A 158 17.17 -8.33 1.48
C ILE A 158 17.48 -9.56 2.36
N ILE A 159 16.50 -9.99 3.15
CA ILE A 159 16.69 -11.14 4.06
C ILE A 159 16.66 -12.46 3.30
N GLY A 160 15.88 -12.55 2.23
CA GLY A 160 15.83 -13.74 1.37
C GLY A 160 17.15 -14.01 0.68
N THR A 161 17.80 -12.98 0.17
CA THR A 161 19.16 -13.07 -0.38
C THR A 161 20.22 -13.37 0.67
N ALA A 162 20.02 -12.97 1.93
CA ALA A 162 20.99 -13.19 3.00
C ALA A 162 20.86 -14.58 3.69
N LEU A 163 19.65 -15.14 3.77
CA LEU A 163 19.34 -16.39 4.49
C LEU A 163 19.03 -17.59 3.58
N GLY A 164 19.10 -17.43 2.25
CA GLY A 164 18.99 -18.54 1.29
C GLY A 164 17.57 -19.02 0.98
N GLY A 165 16.56 -18.13 1.02
CA GLY A 165 15.22 -18.39 0.47
C GLY A 165 14.54 -19.68 0.95
N GLY A 166 13.98 -19.69 2.17
CA GLY A 166 13.25 -20.85 2.72
C GLY A 166 12.02 -20.49 3.55
N THR A 167 11.47 -21.44 4.31
CA THR A 167 10.26 -21.27 5.14
C THR A 167 10.35 -20.10 6.12
N GLY A 168 11.55 -19.82 6.67
CA GLY A 168 11.80 -18.66 7.53
C GLY A 168 11.55 -17.32 6.83
N LEU A 169 11.82 -17.24 5.52
CA LEU A 169 11.56 -16.03 4.73
C LEU A 169 10.06 -15.80 4.53
N MET A 170 9.30 -16.88 4.27
CA MET A 170 7.85 -16.80 4.13
C MET A 170 7.18 -16.37 5.44
N LEU A 171 7.64 -16.89 6.58
CA LEU A 171 7.14 -16.50 7.90
C LEU A 171 7.44 -15.02 8.18
N LEU A 172 8.65 -14.57 7.89
CA LEU A 172 9.04 -13.17 8.09
C LEU A 172 8.31 -12.21 7.16
N PHE A 173 8.22 -12.53 5.87
CA PHE A 173 7.45 -11.73 4.89
C PHE A 173 6.01 -11.55 5.35
N THR A 174 5.38 -12.63 5.78
CA THR A 174 3.98 -12.59 6.20
C THR A 174 3.80 -11.82 7.50
N ALA A 175 4.74 -11.93 8.46
CA ALA A 175 4.73 -11.14 9.68
C ALA A 175 4.86 -9.63 9.37
N LEU A 176 5.81 -9.27 8.52
CA LEU A 176 6.05 -7.87 8.11
C LEU A 176 4.89 -7.30 7.31
N LYS A 177 4.34 -8.07 6.36
CA LYS A 177 3.14 -7.64 5.63
C LYS A 177 2.00 -7.36 6.58
N THR A 178 1.78 -8.27 7.52
CA THR A 178 0.70 -8.15 8.49
C THR A 178 0.89 -6.91 9.36
N ALA A 179 2.11 -6.63 9.80
CA ALA A 179 2.43 -5.40 10.52
C ALA A 179 2.16 -4.13 9.67
N SER A 180 2.55 -4.14 8.40
CA SER A 180 2.28 -3.04 7.46
C SER A 180 0.78 -2.82 7.24
N ASP A 181 0.00 -3.88 7.07
CA ASP A 181 -1.45 -3.80 6.87
C ASP A 181 -2.15 -3.21 8.09
N VAL A 182 -1.79 -3.68 9.29
CA VAL A 182 -2.31 -3.15 10.55
C VAL A 182 -1.90 -1.70 10.75
N GLY A 183 -0.66 -1.36 10.39
CA GLY A 183 -0.14 0.01 10.45
C GLY A 183 -0.95 0.97 9.57
N MET A 184 -1.22 0.59 8.32
CA MET A 184 -2.03 1.41 7.41
C MET A 184 -3.46 1.57 7.89
N ASP A 185 -4.09 0.49 8.37
CA ASP A 185 -5.44 0.56 8.93
C ASP A 185 -5.50 1.45 10.19
N ALA A 186 -4.42 1.50 10.99
CA ALA A 186 -4.30 2.44 12.10
C ALA A 186 -4.08 3.90 11.66
N VAL A 187 -3.28 4.12 10.62
CA VAL A 187 -3.05 5.45 10.02
C VAL A 187 -4.33 5.99 9.38
N ASP A 188 -5.02 5.16 8.60
CA ASP A 188 -6.29 5.52 7.94
C ASP A 188 -7.36 5.89 8.99
N ARG A 189 -7.45 5.15 10.11
CA ARG A 189 -8.34 5.52 11.23
C ARG A 189 -7.97 6.85 11.87
N ARG A 190 -6.69 7.07 12.20
CA ARG A 190 -6.23 8.33 12.80
C ARG A 190 -6.46 9.52 11.88
N LEU A 191 -6.34 9.31 10.56
CA LEU A 191 -6.60 10.34 9.57
C LEU A 191 -8.10 10.64 9.47
N ALA A 192 -8.96 9.61 9.53
CA ALA A 192 -10.42 9.78 9.57
C ALA A 192 -10.91 10.47 10.85
N GLU A 193 -10.36 10.10 12.02
CA GLU A 193 -10.69 10.73 13.31
C GLU A 193 -10.31 12.22 13.35
N ARG A 194 -9.18 12.59 12.74
CA ARG A 194 -8.76 14.00 12.62
C ARG A 194 -9.60 14.82 11.63
N GLN A 195 -10.36 14.15 10.75
CA GLN A 195 -11.22 14.78 9.76
C GLN A 195 -12.70 14.83 10.19
N SER A 196 -13.06 14.15 11.29
CA SER A 196 -14.37 14.28 11.91
C SER A 196 -14.51 15.66 12.57
N PRO A 197 -15.52 16.48 12.23
CA PRO A 197 -15.79 17.71 12.96
C PRO A 197 -16.04 17.39 14.44
N PRO A 198 -15.68 18.28 15.39
CA PRO A 198 -16.08 18.11 16.77
C PRO A 198 -17.61 18.01 16.81
N LEU A 199 -18.13 16.93 17.39
CA LEU A 199 -19.56 16.82 17.71
C LEU A 199 -19.91 18.05 18.54
N LEU A 200 -20.77 18.91 18.01
CA LEU A 200 -21.27 20.06 18.74
C LEU A 200 -21.90 19.54 20.03
N PRO A 201 -21.50 20.04 21.21
CA PRO A 201 -22.16 19.69 22.45
C PRO A 201 -23.56 20.31 22.43
N GLY A 202 -24.56 19.53 21.99
CA GLY A 202 -25.90 20.07 21.83
C GLY A 202 -26.99 19.11 21.32
N GLU A 203 -26.67 18.02 20.62
CA GLU A 203 -27.70 17.03 20.26
C GLU A 203 -27.84 15.98 21.37
N GLY A 204 -28.22 16.49 22.54
CA GLY A 204 -28.93 15.70 23.53
C GLY A 204 -30.25 15.21 22.91
N ARG A 205 -30.52 13.93 23.13
CA ARG A 205 -31.80 13.26 22.89
C ARG A 205 -32.98 14.23 22.99
N VAL A 206 -33.69 14.39 21.88
CA VAL A 206 -35.09 14.75 21.91
C VAL A 206 -35.86 13.48 21.57
N GLU A 207 -36.44 12.94 22.64
CA GLU A 207 -37.46 11.88 22.77
C GLU A 207 -37.05 10.43 22.52
#